data_AF-A7T2C0-F1
#
_entry.id   AF-A7T2C0-F1
#
_cell.length_a   1.000
_cell.length_b   1.000
_cell.length_c   1.000
_cell.angle_alpha   90.00
_cell.angle_beta   90.00
_cell.angle_gamma   90.00
#
_symmetry.space_group_name_H-M   'P 1'
#
loop_
_entity.id
_entity.type
_entity.pdbx_description
1 polymer ?
#
loop_
_entity_poly.entity_id
_entity_poly.type
_entity_poly.pdbx_seq_one_letter_code
_entity_poly.pdbx_strand_id
1 'polypeptide(L)'
;RDQIHNIDSVAADPILGVPEYASDIFKYLKQAELNNRAKPGYMRKQPDINNSMRAILVDWLVEVAEEYKLLPQTLYLTVNYIDRFLSAMSVLRGKLQLVGTACMLLA
;
A
#
# COMPACT_ATOMS: atom_id res chain seq x y z
N ARG A 1 -4.04 -9.09 24.74
CA ARG A 1 -4.88 -7.92 25.08
C ARG A 1 -4.16 -6.75 24.44
N ASP A 2 -4.52 -6.50 23.20
CA ASP A 2 -3.60 -6.00 22.20
C ASP A 2 -3.38 -4.50 22.37
N GLN A 3 -2.11 -4.11 22.41
CA GLN A 3 -1.75 -2.70 22.31
C GLN A 3 -2.06 -2.26 20.89
N ILE A 4 -3.18 -1.57 20.73
CA ILE A 4 -3.46 -0.79 19.52
C ILE A 4 -2.36 0.27 19.46
N HIS A 5 -1.37 0.05 18.60
CA HIS A 5 -0.32 1.03 18.31
C HIS A 5 -1.02 2.26 17.73
N ASN A 6 -0.97 3.38 18.46
CA ASN A 6 -1.65 4.61 18.08
C ASN A 6 -0.88 5.27 16.94
N ILE A 7 -1.29 4.96 15.71
CA ILE A 7 -0.68 5.39 14.45
C ILE A 7 -0.86 6.91 14.23
N ASP A 8 -1.74 7.56 15.00
CA ASP A 8 -2.14 8.96 14.82
C ASP A 8 -1.44 9.94 15.79
N SER A 9 -0.38 9.52 16.50
CA SER A 9 0.38 10.47 17.31
C SER A 9 1.21 11.39 16.39
N VAL A 10 0.63 12.54 16.01
CA VAL A 10 1.25 13.60 15.18
C VAL A 10 2.61 14.04 15.71
N ALA A 11 2.85 13.88 17.02
CA ALA A 11 4.10 14.22 17.68
C ALA A 11 5.30 13.29 17.35
N ALA A 12 5.05 12.10 16.78
CA ALA A 12 6.09 11.14 16.44
C ALA A 12 6.49 11.12 14.96
N ASP A 13 5.78 11.87 14.10
CA ASP A 13 6.05 11.89 12.67
C ASP A 13 7.18 12.90 12.35
N PRO A 14 8.38 12.46 11.96
CA PRO A 14 9.51 13.33 11.67
C PRO A 14 9.21 14.34 10.55
N ILE A 15 8.24 14.02 9.68
CA ILE A 15 7.86 14.82 8.52
C ILE A 15 6.95 16.00 8.93
N LEU A 16 6.08 15.79 9.92
CA LEU A 16 5.19 16.84 10.45
C LEU A 16 5.78 17.57 11.66
N GLY A 17 6.92 17.09 12.18
CA GLY A 17 7.65 17.69 13.30
C GLY A 17 8.35 19.02 12.97
N VAL A 18 8.42 19.43 11.70
CA VAL A 18 8.94 20.74 11.28
C VAL A 18 7.76 21.68 10.99
N PRO A 19 7.38 22.56 11.94
CA PRO A 19 6.13 23.32 11.87
C PRO A 19 6.06 24.27 10.66
N GLU A 20 7.22 24.71 10.16
CA GLU A 20 7.35 25.59 8.99
C GLU A 20 6.80 24.94 7.71
N TYR A 21 6.98 23.63 7.55
CA TYR A 21 6.57 22.89 6.34
C TYR A 21 5.36 21.99 6.57
N ALA A 22 5.00 21.71 7.83
CA ALA A 22 3.95 20.76 8.18
C ALA A 22 2.62 21.03 7.46
N SER A 23 2.20 22.30 7.37
CA SER A 23 0.94 22.67 6.70
C SER A 23 0.97 22.36 5.20
N ASP A 24 2.09 22.66 4.53
CA ASP A 24 2.20 22.52 3.08
C ASP A 24 2.47 21.07 2.68
N ILE A 25 3.27 20.34 3.45
CA ILE A 25 3.43 18.89 3.30
C ILE A 25 2.08 18.21 3.47
N PHE A 26 1.32 18.54 4.52
CA PHE A 26 0.01 17.93 4.74
C PHE A 26 -0.96 18.21 3.59
N LYS A 27 -1.06 19.46 3.12
CA LYS A 27 -1.90 19.81 1.96
C LYS A 27 -1.49 19.03 0.72
N TYR A 28 -0.18 18.94 0.46
CA TYR A 28 0.35 18.20 -0.68
C TYR A 28 0.02 16.70 -0.59
N LEU A 29 0.28 16.06 0.55
CA LEU A 29 0.00 14.64 0.76
C LEU A 29 -1.48 14.33 0.58
N LYS A 30 -2.37 15.18 1.12
CA LYS A 30 -3.82 15.03 0.96
C LYS A 30 -4.27 15.13 -0.49
N GLN A 31 -3.66 16.03 -1.27
CA GLN A 31 -3.94 16.13 -2.71
C GLN A 31 -3.37 14.94 -3.49
N ALA A 32 -2.15 14.50 -3.13
CA ALA A 32 -1.49 13.37 -3.76
C ALA A 32 -2.25 12.06 -3.51
N GLU A 33 -2.87 11.88 -2.34
CA GLU A 33 -3.72 10.72 -2.01
C GLU A 33 -4.87 10.57 -3.02
N LEU A 34 -5.54 11.68 -3.36
CA LEU A 34 -6.64 11.67 -4.33
C LEU A 34 -6.19 11.25 -5.73
N ASN A 35 -4.98 11.65 -6.12
CA ASN A 35 -4.41 11.35 -7.44
C ASN A 35 -3.83 9.92 -7.53
N ASN A 36 -3.42 9.36 -6.40
CA ASN A 36 -2.72 8.07 -6.32
C ASN A 36 -3.57 6.96 -5.67
N ARG A 37 -4.89 7.13 -5.58
CA ARG A 37 -5.80 6.07 -5.09
C ARG A 37 -6.15 5.07 -6.19
N ALA A 38 -6.30 3.81 -5.80
CA ALA A 38 -6.87 2.78 -6.66
C ALA A 38 -8.35 3.05 -6.97
N LYS A 39 -8.85 2.51 -8.10
CA LYS A 39 -10.25 2.67 -8.50
C LYS A 39 -11.15 1.85 -7.58
N PRO A 40 -12.18 2.45 -6.94
CA PRO A 40 -13.10 1.70 -6.10
C PRO A 40 -13.73 0.52 -6.86
N GLY A 41 -13.74 -0.65 -6.22
CA GLY A 41 -14.35 -1.85 -6.81
C GLY A 41 -13.63 -2.43 -8.03
N TYR A 42 -12.35 -2.10 -8.25
CA TYR A 42 -11.58 -2.62 -9.39
C TYR A 42 -11.60 -4.16 -9.49
N MET A 43 -11.75 -4.86 -8.36
CA MET A 43 -11.83 -6.31 -8.32
C MET A 43 -13.01 -6.87 -9.12
N ARG A 44 -14.09 -6.10 -9.33
CA ARG A 44 -15.22 -6.51 -10.18
C ARG A 44 -14.85 -6.67 -11.66
N LYS A 45 -13.75 -6.02 -12.10
CA LYS A 45 -13.24 -6.11 -13.48
C LYS A 45 -12.25 -7.25 -13.68
N GLN A 46 -11.81 -7.88 -12.58
CA GLN A 46 -10.83 -8.95 -12.62
C GLN A 46 -11.55 -10.29 -12.91
N PRO A 47 -11.25 -10.96 -14.03
CA PRO A 47 -11.97 -12.18 -14.41
C PRO A 47 -11.52 -13.43 -13.64
N ASP A 48 -10.29 -13.45 -13.11
CA ASP A 48 -9.65 -14.66 -12.57
C ASP A 48 -9.05 -14.47 -11.15
N ILE A 49 -9.18 -13.28 -10.56
CA ILE A 49 -8.76 -13.01 -9.19
C ILE A 49 -9.88 -12.35 -8.39
N ASN A 50 -9.82 -12.50 -7.06
CA ASN A 50 -10.82 -11.95 -6.15
C ASN A 50 -10.15 -11.34 -4.90
N ASN A 51 -10.97 -10.73 -4.03
CA ASN A 51 -10.47 -10.08 -2.81
C ASN A 51 -9.76 -11.04 -1.84
N SER A 52 -10.15 -12.32 -1.81
CA SER A 52 -9.50 -13.33 -0.97
C SER A 52 -8.10 -13.64 -1.48
N MET A 53 -7.91 -13.78 -2.79
CA MET A 53 -6.57 -13.95 -3.38
C MET A 53 -5.67 -12.74 -3.13
N ARG A 54 -6.22 -11.52 -3.20
CA ARG A 54 -5.48 -10.30 -2.81
C ARG A 54 -5.08 -10.34 -1.34
N ALA A 55 -5.98 -10.75 -0.45
CA ALA A 55 -5.66 -10.85 0.98
C ALA A 55 -4.52 -11.84 1.23
N ILE A 56 -4.56 -13.02 0.59
CA ILE A 56 -3.48 -14.03 0.66
C ILE A 56 -2.16 -13.45 0.13
N LEU A 57 -2.19 -12.70 -0.98
CA LEU A 57 -0.98 -12.05 -1.49
C LEU A 57 -0.40 -11.05 -0.49
N VAL A 58 -1.24 -10.19 0.10
CA VAL A 58 -0.79 -9.15 1.04
C VAL A 58 -0.24 -9.77 2.32
N ASP A 59 -0.89 -10.81 2.83
CA ASP A 59 -0.42 -11.57 3.99
C ASP A 59 0.98 -12.16 3.74
N TRP A 60 1.17 -12.81 2.60
CA TRP A 60 2.49 -13.29 2.18
C TRP A 60 3.53 -12.17 2.03
N LEU A 61 3.14 -11.00 1.51
CA LEU A 61 4.05 -9.85 1.41
C LEU A 61 4.43 -9.26 2.78
N VAL A 62 3.60 -9.41 3.82
CA VAL A 62 3.97 -9.05 5.20
C VAL A 62 5.10 -9.95 5.67
N GLU A 63 4.98 -11.27 5.48
CA GLU A 63 6.04 -12.23 5.84
C GLU A 63 7.35 -11.90 5.11
N VAL A 64 7.28 -11.59 3.81
CA VAL A 64 8.45 -11.16 3.02
C VAL A 64 9.05 -9.87 3.58
N ALA A 65 8.23 -8.87 3.89
CA ALA A 65 8.71 -7.61 4.45
C ALA A 65 9.42 -7.81 5.79
N GLU A 66 8.91 -8.70 6.65
CA GLU A 66 9.52 -9.04 7.94
C GLU A 66 10.86 -9.78 7.77
N GLU A 67 10.91 -10.78 6.88
CA GLU A 67 12.12 -11.55 6.60
C GLU A 67 13.27 -10.65 6.13
N TYR A 68 12.98 -9.72 5.23
CA TYR A 68 13.95 -8.76 4.71
C TYR A 68 14.09 -7.49 5.56
N LYS A 69 13.35 -7.38 6.68
CA LYS A 69 13.36 -6.23 7.60
C LYS A 69 13.09 -4.90 6.89
N LEU A 70 12.15 -4.92 5.96
CA LEU A 70 11.73 -3.74 5.22
C LEU A 70 10.95 -2.77 6.12
N LEU A 71 10.95 -1.50 5.73
CA LEU A 71 10.17 -0.48 6.43
C LEU A 71 8.65 -0.69 6.17
N PRO A 72 7.77 -0.41 7.14
CA PRO A 72 6.31 -0.45 6.92
C PRO A 72 5.86 0.39 5.72
N GLN A 73 6.53 1.51 5.48
CA GLN A 73 6.29 2.39 4.33
C GLN A 73 6.45 1.65 2.99
N THR A 74 7.45 0.78 2.86
CA THR A 74 7.67 -0.04 1.65
C THR A 74 6.51 -1.00 1.43
N LEU A 75 5.99 -1.63 2.49
CA LEU A 75 4.81 -2.49 2.39
C LEU A 75 3.56 -1.68 1.97
N TYR A 76 3.31 -0.52 2.58
CA TYR A 76 2.16 0.32 2.22
C TYR A 76 2.22 0.80 0.76
N LEU A 77 3.42 1.17 0.30
CA LEU A 77 3.64 1.58 -1.08
C LEU A 77 3.47 0.41 -2.05
N THR A 78 3.97 -0.78 -1.69
CA THR A 78 3.75 -2.04 -2.43
C THR A 78 2.25 -2.30 -2.63
N VAL A 79 1.46 -2.23 -1.56
CA VAL A 79 0.00 -2.44 -1.63
C VAL A 79 -0.67 -1.37 -2.49
N ASN A 80 -0.26 -0.10 -2.37
CA ASN A 80 -0.76 0.97 -3.23
C ASN A 80 -0.49 0.70 -4.72
N TYR A 81 0.72 0.25 -5.06
CA TYR A 81 1.10 -0.09 -6.42
C TYR A 81 0.31 -1.27 -6.97
N ILE A 82 0.12 -2.33 -6.18
CA ILE A 82 -0.70 -3.50 -6.56
C ILE A 82 -2.12 -3.05 -6.89
N ASP A 83 -2.77 -2.31 -5.99
CA ASP A 83 -4.17 -1.93 -6.16
C ASP A 83 -4.39 -1.01 -7.37
N ARG A 84 -3.46 -0.10 -7.63
CA ARG A 84 -3.49 0.78 -8.81
C ARG A 84 -3.23 0.00 -10.10
N PHE A 85 -2.29 -0.94 -10.08
CA PHE A 85 -2.01 -1.79 -11.23
C PHE A 85 -3.23 -2.65 -11.58
N LEU A 86 -3.86 -3.30 -10.59
CA LEU A 86 -5.08 -4.08 -10.77
C LEU A 86 -6.31 -3.21 -11.11
N SER A 87 -6.25 -1.90 -10.89
CA SER A 87 -7.26 -0.94 -11.37
C SER A 87 -7.18 -0.65 -12.86
N ALA A 88 -6.02 -0.89 -13.48
CA ALA A 88 -5.75 -0.64 -14.89
C ALA A 88 -5.65 -1.92 -15.72
N MET A 89 -5.11 -3.00 -15.14
CA MET A 89 -4.74 -4.23 -15.84
C MET A 89 -5.48 -5.44 -15.24
N SER A 90 -6.03 -6.28 -16.11
CA SER A 90 -6.55 -7.59 -15.70
C SER A 90 -5.42 -8.60 -15.59
N VAL A 91 -5.39 -9.37 -14.51
CA VAL A 91 -4.30 -10.29 -14.20
C VAL A 91 -4.86 -11.69 -13.94
N LEU A 92 -4.18 -12.71 -14.45
CA LEU A 92 -4.48 -14.10 -14.15
C LEU A 92 -3.91 -14.49 -12.80
N ARG A 93 -4.57 -15.40 -12.06
CA ARG A 93 -4.14 -15.80 -10.71
C ARG A 93 -2.69 -16.25 -10.64
N GLY A 94 -2.21 -16.96 -11.67
CA GLY A 94 -0.84 -17.47 -11.75
C GLY A 94 0.23 -16.40 -11.95
N LYS A 95 -0.17 -15.15 -12.23
CA LYS A 95 0.73 -13.99 -12.36
C LYS A 95 0.56 -12.99 -11.22
N LEU A 96 -0.34 -13.25 -10.27
CA LEU A 96 -0.64 -12.32 -9.18
C LEU A 96 0.57 -12.13 -8.24
N GLN A 97 1.27 -13.22 -7.89
CA GLN A 97 2.50 -13.13 -7.10
C GLN A 97 3.62 -12.38 -7.83
N LEU A 98 3.78 -12.59 -9.14
CA LEU A 98 4.76 -11.86 -9.95
C LEU A 98 4.52 -10.35 -9.88
N VAL A 99 3.26 -9.91 -10.00
CA VAL A 99 2.88 -8.50 -9.83
C VAL A 99 3.24 -8.02 -8.42
N GLY A 100 2.90 -8.78 -7.38
CA GLY A 100 3.22 -8.43 -5.99
C GLY A 100 4.72 -8.24 -5.74
N THR A 101 5.54 -9.21 -6.19
CA THR A 101 7.00 -9.14 -6.05
C THR A 101 7.61 -7.98 -6.84
N ALA A 102 7.13 -7.73 -8.07
CA ALA A 102 7.58 -6.60 -8.86
C ALA A 102 7.22 -5.26 -8.21
N CYS A 103 6.01 -5.14 -7.63
CA CYS A 103 5.61 -3.95 -6.88
C CYS A 103 6.48 -3.74 -5.63
N MET A 104 6.82 -4.80 -4.90
CA MET A 104 7.69 -4.72 -3.72
C MET A 104 9.13 -4.36 -4.06
N LEU A 105 9.64 -4.83 -5.19
CA LEU A 105 10.97 -4.44 -5.70
C LEU A 105 11.04 -2.93 -6.05
N LEU A 106 9.92 -2.35 -6.48
CA LEU A 106 9.83 -0.93 -6.86
C LEU A 106 9.57 0.00 -5.65
N ALA A 107 9.07 -0.54 -4.55
CA ALA A 107 8.66 0.22 -3.37
C ALA A 107 9.84 0.54 -2.47
#